data_AF-A0A7S2UB01-F1
#
_entry.id   AF-A0A7S2UB01-F1
#
_cell.length_a   1.000
_cell.length_b   1.000
_cell.length_c   1.000
_cell.angle_alpha   90.00
_cell.angle_beta   90.00
_cell.angle_gamma   90.00
#
_symmetry.space_group_name_H-M   'P 1'
#
loop_
_entity.id
_entity.type
_entity.pdbx_description
1 polymer ?
#
loop_
_entity_poly.entity_id
_entity_poly.type
_entity_poly.pdbx_seq_one_letter_code
_entity_poly.pdbx_strand_id
1 'polypeptide(L)'
;GGEGDGTIKFWNSNTGSLQNSINTGSQVCSLLWSKHQKEICSSHGGSENQLSLWQYPTMSKIQDFKGHQARVLNMEQSPESGCVVSTSADETLQLWDMFGSSAVKETDMLGMNKFMMGMPESEHKTMRFTCFLLV
;
A
#
# COMPACT_ATOMS: atom_id res chain seq x y z
N GLY A 1 -15.84 -4.76 0.07
CA GLY A 1 -14.81 -4.85 1.13
C GLY A 1 -15.39 -4.47 2.47
N GLY A 2 -15.49 -5.45 3.38
CA GLY A 2 -16.04 -5.32 4.74
C GLY A 2 -15.89 -6.67 5.45
N GLU A 3 -16.09 -6.73 6.77
CA GLU A 3 -15.83 -7.94 7.57
C GLU A 3 -16.57 -9.18 7.05
N GLY A 4 -17.82 -8.99 6.59
CA GLY A 4 -18.64 -10.06 6.03
C GLY A 4 -18.53 -10.26 4.51
N ASP A 5 -17.97 -9.30 3.76
CA ASP A 5 -17.88 -9.40 2.29
C ASP A 5 -16.51 -9.92 1.85
N GLY A 6 -15.42 -9.49 2.51
CA GLY A 6 -14.07 -10.00 2.28
C GLY A 6 -13.55 -9.89 0.84
N THR A 7 -14.22 -9.15 -0.03
CA THR A 7 -13.95 -9.15 -1.47
C THR A 7 -13.56 -7.78 -2.02
N ILE A 8 -12.78 -7.83 -3.11
CA ILE A 8 -12.51 -6.72 -4.01
C ILE A 8 -13.40 -6.91 -5.25
N LYS A 9 -14.20 -5.89 -5.58
CA LYS A 9 -15.14 -5.94 -6.70
C LYS A 9 -14.82 -4.88 -7.74
N PHE A 10 -14.90 -5.26 -9.01
CA PHE A 10 -14.76 -4.37 -10.15
C PHE A 10 -16.12 -4.17 -10.80
N TRP A 11 -16.48 -2.91 -10.98
CA TRP A 11 -17.75 -2.51 -11.57
C TRP A 11 -17.49 -1.72 -12.84
N ASN A 12 -18.34 -1.91 -13.83
CA ASN A 12 -18.38 -1.02 -14.97
C ASN A 12 -19.14 0.25 -14.56
N SER A 13 -18.48 1.41 -14.63
CA SER A 13 -19.06 2.69 -14.22
C SER A 13 -20.19 3.19 -15.14
N ASN A 14 -20.20 2.78 -16.40
CA ASN A 14 -21.21 3.20 -17.38
C ASN A 14 -22.50 2.38 -17.23
N THR A 15 -22.39 1.08 -16.98
CA THR A 15 -23.54 0.15 -16.91
C THR A 15 -23.96 -0.20 -15.49
N GLY A 16 -23.11 0.06 -14.49
CA GLY A 16 -23.30 -0.39 -13.11
C GLY A 16 -23.16 -1.90 -12.91
N SER A 17 -22.73 -2.66 -13.92
CA SER A 17 -22.64 -4.12 -13.82
C SER A 17 -21.35 -4.58 -13.13
N LEU A 18 -21.47 -5.59 -12.28
CA LEU A 18 -20.34 -6.28 -11.66
C LEU A 18 -19.57 -7.06 -12.74
N GLN A 19 -18.28 -6.75 -12.90
CA GLN A 19 -17.40 -7.38 -13.88
C GLN A 19 -16.58 -8.49 -13.26
N ASN A 20 -16.10 -8.28 -12.03
CA ASN A 20 -15.28 -9.25 -11.33
C ASN A 20 -15.43 -9.11 -9.81
N SER A 21 -15.27 -10.21 -9.08
CA SER A 21 -15.36 -10.26 -7.61
C SER A 21 -14.36 -11.26 -7.07
N ILE A 22 -13.38 -10.76 -6.32
CA ILE A 22 -12.24 -11.54 -5.83
C ILE A 22 -12.36 -11.67 -4.33
N ASN A 23 -12.49 -12.90 -3.83
CA ASN A 23 -12.46 -13.18 -2.41
C ASN A 23 -11.02 -13.13 -1.90
N THR A 24 -10.75 -12.25 -0.96
CA THR A 24 -9.42 -12.06 -0.37
C THR A 24 -9.23 -12.84 0.94
N GLY A 25 -10.30 -13.42 1.48
CA GLY A 25 -10.30 -14.15 2.75
C GLY A 25 -10.23 -13.26 4.00
N SER A 26 -10.24 -11.94 3.85
CA SER A 26 -10.10 -10.98 4.96
C SER A 26 -10.82 -9.66 4.66
N GLN A 27 -11.14 -8.90 5.70
CA GLN A 27 -11.72 -7.57 5.57
C GLN A 27 -10.78 -6.64 4.78
N VAL A 28 -11.18 -6.27 3.57
CA VAL A 28 -10.49 -5.23 2.79
C VAL A 28 -10.83 -3.86 3.36
N CYS A 29 -9.82 -3.12 3.84
CA CYS A 29 -9.99 -1.82 4.49
C CYS A 29 -9.69 -0.64 3.55
N SER A 30 -8.72 -0.79 2.64
CA SER A 30 -8.35 0.23 1.66
C SER A 30 -7.73 -0.41 0.42
N LEU A 31 -7.74 0.33 -0.70
CA LEU A 31 -7.16 -0.06 -1.98
C LEU A 31 -6.29 1.07 -2.52
N LEU A 32 -5.17 0.71 -3.12
CA LEU A 32 -4.25 1.61 -3.79
C LEU A 32 -3.87 1.00 -5.15
N TRP A 33 -4.00 1.79 -6.21
CA TRP A 33 -3.51 1.42 -7.54
C TRP A 33 -2.06 1.81 -7.70
N SER A 34 -1.26 0.92 -8.28
CA SER A 34 0.08 1.30 -8.70
C SER A 34 0.02 2.41 -9.75
N LYS A 35 0.82 3.46 -9.56
CA LYS A 35 1.00 4.54 -10.54
C LYS A 35 1.71 4.09 -11.82
N HIS A 36 2.48 3.01 -11.76
CA HIS A 36 3.40 2.60 -12.83
C HIS A 36 3.17 1.19 -13.37
N GLN A 37 2.55 0.33 -12.57
CA GLN A 37 2.34 -1.08 -12.91
C GLN A 37 0.85 -1.40 -12.95
N LYS A 38 0.49 -2.53 -13.58
CA LYS A 38 -0.88 -3.03 -13.55
C LYS A 38 -1.09 -3.86 -12.30
N GLU A 39 -0.98 -3.21 -11.14
CA GLU A 39 -1.04 -3.86 -9.84
C GLU A 39 -1.87 -3.04 -8.85
N ILE A 40 -2.42 -3.73 -7.86
CA ILE A 40 -3.24 -3.15 -6.80
C ILE A 40 -2.70 -3.62 -5.47
N CYS A 41 -2.53 -2.70 -4.52
CA CYS A 41 -2.31 -3.01 -3.13
C CYS A 41 -3.63 -2.88 -2.35
N SER A 42 -3.95 -3.86 -1.51
CA SER A 42 -5.05 -3.78 -0.55
C SER A 42 -4.53 -3.86 0.86
N SER A 43 -5.07 -3.06 1.77
CA SER A 43 -4.88 -3.29 3.20
C SER A 43 -5.98 -4.15 3.76
N HIS A 44 -5.60 -5.02 4.69
CA HIS A 44 -6.47 -6.00 5.30
C HIS A 44 -6.57 -5.77 6.81
N GLY A 45 -7.77 -5.97 7.33
CA GLY A 45 -8.05 -6.00 8.77
C GLY A 45 -8.31 -7.43 9.25
N GLY A 46 -8.06 -7.69 10.53
CA GLY A 46 -8.34 -8.98 11.15
C GLY A 46 -7.14 -9.46 11.97
N SER A 47 -6.82 -10.76 11.88
CA SER A 47 -5.73 -11.35 12.66
C SER A 47 -4.34 -10.95 12.18
N GLU A 48 -4.16 -10.70 10.88
CA GLU A 48 -2.83 -10.52 10.28
C GLU A 48 -2.48 -9.06 9.93
N ASN A 49 -3.47 -8.16 9.88
CA ASN A 49 -3.33 -6.72 9.56
C ASN A 49 -2.36 -6.40 8.41
N GLN A 50 -2.36 -7.24 7.39
CA GLN A 50 -1.39 -7.25 6.31
C GLN A 50 -1.77 -6.34 5.15
N LEU A 51 -0.82 -6.10 4.27
CA LEU A 51 -1.07 -5.57 2.94
C LEU A 51 -0.92 -6.71 1.93
N SER A 52 -1.70 -6.69 0.85
CA SER A 52 -1.64 -7.71 -0.21
C SER A 52 -1.51 -7.03 -1.56
N LEU A 53 -0.56 -7.50 -2.37
CA LEU A 53 -0.32 -7.04 -3.73
C LEU A 53 -0.94 -8.02 -4.73
N TRP A 54 -1.66 -7.47 -5.71
CA TRP A 54 -2.42 -8.22 -6.71
C TRP A 54 -2.04 -7.78 -8.11
N GLN A 55 -1.85 -8.74 -9.01
CA GLN A 55 -1.66 -8.48 -10.43
C GLN A 55 -3.00 -8.22 -11.10
N TYR A 56 -3.13 -7.11 -11.83
CA TYR A 56 -4.30 -6.79 -12.65
C TYR A 56 -4.00 -7.09 -14.14
N PRO A 57 -4.95 -7.64 -14.93
CA PRO A 57 -6.36 -7.91 -14.61
C PRO A 57 -6.65 -9.30 -14.04
N THR A 58 -5.65 -10.19 -13.93
CA THR A 58 -5.84 -11.57 -13.47
C THR A 58 -6.35 -11.64 -12.04
N MET A 59 -6.09 -10.60 -11.25
CA MET A 59 -6.31 -10.54 -9.80
C MET A 59 -5.68 -11.71 -9.06
N SER A 60 -4.56 -12.20 -9.59
CA SER A 60 -3.72 -13.17 -8.88
C SER A 60 -2.95 -12.45 -7.77
N LYS A 61 -2.89 -13.06 -6.58
CA LYS A 61 -2.10 -12.54 -5.48
C LYS A 61 -0.62 -12.73 -5.80
N ILE A 62 0.15 -11.64 -5.75
CA ILE A 62 1.60 -11.63 -5.93
C ILE A 62 2.29 -11.92 -4.59
N GLN A 63 1.97 -11.11 -3.57
CA GLN A 63 2.65 -11.17 -2.28
C GLN A 63 1.79 -10.59 -1.16
N ASP A 64 1.97 -11.12 0.06
CA ASP A 64 1.46 -10.53 1.30
C ASP A 64 2.62 -9.88 2.08
N PHE A 65 2.35 -8.71 2.67
CA PHE A 65 3.29 -7.91 3.45
C PHE A 65 2.77 -7.84 4.89
N LYS A 66 3.44 -8.58 5.78
CA LYS A 66 3.11 -8.69 7.20
C LYS A 66 4.09 -7.90 8.04
N GLY A 67 3.60 -7.25 9.09
CA GLY A 67 4.44 -6.53 10.03
C GLY A 67 3.64 -5.66 11.01
N HIS A 68 2.54 -5.05 10.53
CA HIS A 68 1.66 -4.29 11.40
C HIS A 68 0.98 -5.19 12.43
N GLN A 69 0.94 -4.74 13.67
CA GLN A 69 0.35 -5.46 14.80
C GLN A 69 -1.11 -5.04 15.05
N ALA A 70 -1.55 -3.96 14.41
CA ALA A 70 -2.92 -3.49 14.44
C ALA A 70 -3.38 -3.02 13.06
N ARG A 71 -4.65 -2.61 12.98
CA ARG A 71 -5.30 -2.23 11.72
C ARG A 71 -4.53 -1.15 10.98
N VAL A 72 -4.28 -1.40 9.69
CA VAL A 72 -3.78 -0.38 8.76
C VAL A 72 -4.86 0.67 8.53
N LEU A 73 -4.53 1.92 8.84
CA LEU A 73 -5.44 3.07 8.77
C LEU A 73 -5.33 3.80 7.43
N ASN A 74 -4.13 3.86 6.85
CA ASN A 74 -3.88 4.57 5.60
C ASN A 74 -2.71 3.95 4.82
N MET A 75 -2.69 4.18 3.51
CA MET A 75 -1.60 3.79 2.60
C MET A 75 -1.36 4.90 1.59
N GLU A 76 -0.10 5.20 1.28
CA GLU A 76 0.29 6.18 0.24
C GLU A 76 1.45 5.64 -0.60
N GLN A 77 1.42 5.87 -1.91
CA GLN A 77 2.47 5.42 -2.84
C GLN A 77 3.39 6.57 -3.22
N SER A 78 4.69 6.35 -3.03
CA SER A 78 5.76 7.20 -3.56
C SER A 78 5.59 7.43 -5.06
N PRO A 79 5.63 8.68 -5.54
CA PRO A 79 5.51 8.99 -6.97
C PRO A 79 6.59 8.32 -7.83
N GLU A 80 7.82 8.20 -7.30
CA GLU A 80 9.00 7.87 -8.11
C GLU A 80 9.49 6.43 -7.90
N SER A 81 9.43 5.91 -6.67
CA SER A 81 10.16 4.69 -6.31
C SER A 81 9.31 3.41 -6.30
N GLY A 82 7.99 3.53 -6.45
CA GLY A 82 7.07 2.39 -6.31
C GLY A 82 6.95 1.85 -4.87
N CYS A 83 7.58 2.52 -3.91
CA CYS A 83 7.43 2.24 -2.49
C CYS A 83 6.07 2.71 -1.95
N VAL A 84 5.50 1.95 -1.01
CA VAL A 84 4.28 2.29 -0.29
C VAL A 84 4.58 2.51 1.18
N VAL A 85 4.04 3.59 1.74
CA VAL A 85 4.02 3.83 3.19
C VAL A 85 2.67 3.42 3.73
N SER A 86 2.64 2.69 4.83
CA SER A 86 1.40 2.40 5.56
C SER A 86 1.47 2.92 7.00
N THR A 87 0.34 3.44 7.47
CA THR A 87 0.15 3.90 8.84
C THR A 87 -0.80 2.96 9.57
N SER A 88 -0.52 2.61 10.82
CA SER A 88 -1.33 1.65 11.58
C SER A 88 -1.74 2.15 12.96
N ALA A 89 -2.79 1.55 13.51
CA ALA A 89 -3.24 1.76 14.89
C ALA A 89 -2.25 1.24 15.95
N ASP A 90 -1.17 0.55 15.54
CA ASP A 90 -0.06 0.13 16.41
C ASP A 90 0.96 1.25 16.66
N GLU A 91 0.62 2.48 16.27
CA GLU A 91 1.45 3.69 16.38
C GLU A 91 2.72 3.65 15.50
N THR A 92 2.78 2.74 14.52
CA THR A 92 3.92 2.62 13.60
C THR A 92 3.59 3.05 12.17
N LEU A 93 4.65 3.45 11.48
CA LEU A 93 4.70 3.61 10.03
C LEU A 93 5.63 2.53 9.47
N GLN A 94 5.24 1.90 8.35
CA GLN A 94 6.10 0.94 7.66
C GLN A 94 6.24 1.31 6.18
N LEU A 95 7.43 1.02 5.64
CA LEU A 95 7.81 1.22 4.26
C LEU A 95 7.87 -0.14 3.57
N TRP A 96 7.27 -0.23 2.39
CA TRP A 96 7.20 -1.45 1.61
C TRP A 96 7.67 -1.19 0.20
N ASP A 97 8.67 -1.94 -0.25
CA ASP A 97 8.99 -2.02 -1.68
C ASP A 97 8.02 -3.02 -2.33
N MET A 98 6.93 -2.50 -2.90
CA MET A 98 5.83 -3.31 -3.44
C MET A 98 5.82 -3.30 -4.95
N PHE A 99 5.78 -2.10 -5.52
CA PHE A 99 5.75 -1.92 -6.95
C PHE A 99 7.20 -1.72 -7.36
N GLY A 100 7.81 -2.72 -7.99
CA GLY A 100 9.19 -2.60 -8.48
C GLY A 100 9.44 -1.26 -9.16
N SER A 101 10.63 -0.69 -8.96
CA SER A 101 10.96 0.63 -9.50
C SER A 101 10.77 0.64 -11.03
N SER A 102 10.03 1.61 -11.56
CA SER A 102 10.23 2.04 -12.94
C SER A 102 11.65 2.59 -13.01
N ALA A 103 12.66 1.77 -13.29
CA ALA A 103 14.07 2.23 -13.29
C ALA A 103 14.22 3.51 -14.16
N VAL A 104 15.01 4.54 -13.84
CA VAL A 104 16.44 4.59 -13.45
C VAL A 104 16.74 5.97 -12.79
N LYS A 105 17.41 6.09 -11.62
CA LYS A 105 18.88 6.26 -11.48
C LYS A 105 19.39 5.78 -10.11
N GLU A 106 20.53 5.09 -10.18
CA GLU A 106 21.35 4.52 -9.11
C GLU A 106 21.76 5.51 -8.00
N THR A 107 21.47 6.81 -8.16
CA THR A 107 21.80 7.89 -7.21
C THR A 107 20.84 8.04 -6.03
N ASP A 108 19.60 7.53 -6.13
CA ASP A 108 18.55 7.90 -5.16
C ASP A 108 18.41 6.89 -4.00
N MET A 109 18.87 5.64 -4.18
CA MET A 109 18.91 4.64 -3.11
C MET A 109 19.94 4.98 -2.02
N LEU A 110 21.02 5.68 -2.37
CA LEU A 110 21.99 6.20 -1.39
C LEU A 110 21.41 7.39 -0.61
N GLY A 111 20.52 8.17 -1.22
CA GLY A 111 19.84 9.30 -0.58
C GLY A 111 18.90 8.86 0.53
N MET A 112 18.06 7.84 0.28
CA MET A 112 17.11 7.34 1.30
C MET A 112 17.80 6.57 2.43
N ASN A 113 18.80 5.73 2.12
CA ASN A 113 19.58 5.02 3.15
C ASN A 113 20.40 5.97 4.03
N LYS A 114 20.90 7.09 3.47
CA LYS A 114 21.61 8.13 4.22
C LYS A 114 20.67 9.01 5.04
N PHE A 115 19.44 9.26 4.56
CA PHE A 115 18.42 10.01 5.29
C PHE A 115 17.96 9.25 6.54
N MET A 116 17.79 7.93 6.43
CA MET A 116 17.39 7.08 7.56
C MET A 116 18.54 6.78 8.54
N MET A 117 19.79 6.62 8.09
CA MET A 117 20.92 6.33 8.98
C MET A 117 21.52 7.57 9.69
N GLY A 118 21.11 8.78 9.30
CA GLY A 118 21.63 10.04 9.86
C GLY A 118 20.74 10.72 10.90
N MET A 119 19.56 10.16 11.22
CA MET A 119 18.59 10.82 12.09
C MET A 119 18.69 10.35 13.55
N PRO A 120 18.63 11.27 14.53
CA PRO A 120 18.48 10.90 15.93
C PRO A 120 17.11 10.24 16.15
N GLU A 121 17.08 9.21 16.99
CA GLU A 121 15.92 8.36 17.29
C GLU A 121 14.64 9.13 17.69
N SER A 122 14.77 10.38 18.16
CA SER A 122 13.68 11.28 18.52
C SER A 122 12.91 11.92 17.34
N GLU A 123 13.49 11.96 16.13
CA GLU A 123 12.86 12.59 14.95
C GLU A 123 12.12 11.59 14.02
N HIS A 124 12.28 10.29 14.25
CA HIS A 124 11.56 9.24 13.51
C HIS A 124 10.03 9.38 13.63
N LYS A 125 9.54 10.08 14.66
CA LYS A 125 8.12 10.31 14.94
C LYS A 125 7.52 11.51 14.19
N THR A 126 8.31 12.27 13.42
CA THR A 126 7.80 13.38 12.60
C THR A 126 8.38 13.31 11.19
N MET A 127 7.99 12.27 10.45
CA MET A 127 8.06 12.33 8.99
C MET A 127 7.01 13.34 8.52
N ARG A 128 7.40 14.60 8.36
CA ARG A 128 6.66 15.54 7.52
C ARG A 128 6.79 15.05 6.09
N PHE A 129 5.93 14.11 5.70
CA PHE A 129 5.54 14.01 4.29
C PHE A 129 4.98 15.37 3.96
N THR A 130 5.69 16.15 3.14
CA THR A 130 5.14 17.33 2.52
C THR A 130 3.97 16.83 1.68
N CYS A 131 2.82 16.86 2.32
CA CYS A 131 1.53 16.61 1.73
C CYS A 131 1.40 17.66 0.64
N PHE A 132 1.58 17.27 -0.62
CA PHE A 132 0.84 17.92 -1.68
C PHE A 132 -0.60 17.42 -1.57
N LEU A 133 -1.27 17.80 -0.47
CA LEU A 133 -2.72 17.99 -0.51
C LEU A 133 -2.88 19.25 -1.36
N LEU A 134 -3.13 19.08 -2.65
CA LEU A 134 -3.86 20.11 -3.37
C LEU A 134 -5.27 20.08 -2.79
N VAL A 135 -5.62 21.17 -2.09
CA VAL A 135 -7.01 21.65 -2.05
C VAL A 135 -7.35 22.16 -3.44
#